data_AF-A9DJA0-F1
#
_entry.id   AF-A9DJA0-F1
#
_cell.length_a   1.000
_cell.length_b   1.000
_cell.length_c   1.000
_cell.angle_alpha   90.00
_cell.angle_beta   90.00
_cell.angle_gamma   90.00
#
_symmetry.space_group_name_H-M   'P 1'
#
loop_
_entity.id
_entity.type
_entity.pdbx_description
1 polymer ?
#
loop_
_entity_poly.entity_id
_entity_poly.type
_entity_poly.pdbx_seq_one_letter_code
_entity_poly.pdbx_strand_id
1 'polypeptide(L)'
;MKYKIMSALTLAVVLHTYNAAATEINFKETQTLIEGEDVQTFLLKDIDGDHRLDVIWQTSDGELKYRLQDNQAMVTFDSLAGTKWRMTYDQSGYDKKLNFFTDGGVIEDRSNYQFNIVDVTVTELNQLSFCTDFSTGLNRTRCNWKYQVTEVLPNMMKGVDQRTGETWTAYKLIN
;
A
#
# COMPACT_ATOMS: atom_id res chain seq x y z
N MET A 1 -81.60 -1.18 -46.41
CA MET A 1 -80.16 -1.47 -46.22
C MET A 1 -79.72 -0.86 -44.91
N LYS A 2 -79.08 -1.65 -44.03
CA LYS A 2 -78.71 -1.28 -42.65
C LYS A 2 -77.35 -0.57 -42.63
N TYR A 3 -77.25 0.59 -41.97
CA TYR A 3 -75.98 1.26 -41.70
C TYR A 3 -75.25 0.53 -40.56
N LYS A 4 -74.03 0.02 -40.81
CA LYS A 4 -73.14 -0.48 -39.76
C LYS A 4 -72.44 0.71 -39.12
N ILE A 5 -72.73 0.94 -37.84
CA ILE A 5 -71.98 1.85 -36.98
C ILE A 5 -70.65 1.13 -36.66
N MET A 6 -69.54 1.62 -37.21
CA MET A 6 -68.21 1.17 -36.81
C MET A 6 -67.81 1.91 -35.53
N SER A 7 -67.58 1.12 -34.49
CA SER A 7 -67.10 1.51 -33.17
C SER A 7 -65.77 2.26 -33.26
N ALA A 8 -65.70 3.44 -32.66
CA ALA A 8 -64.45 4.18 -32.48
C ALA A 8 -63.67 3.54 -31.32
N LEU A 9 -62.52 2.93 -31.64
CA LEU A 9 -61.58 2.42 -30.65
C LEU A 9 -60.78 3.61 -30.10
N THR A 10 -61.03 4.01 -28.86
CA THR A 10 -60.24 5.04 -28.17
C THR A 10 -58.90 4.43 -27.74
N LEU A 11 -57.80 4.95 -28.29
CA LEU A 11 -56.44 4.59 -27.90
C LEU A 11 -56.06 5.41 -26.64
N ALA A 12 -56.01 4.77 -25.48
CA ALA A 12 -55.51 5.41 -24.27
C ALA A 12 -53.97 5.36 -24.26
N VAL A 13 -53.32 6.51 -24.38
CA VAL A 13 -51.86 6.64 -24.22
C VAL A 13 -51.55 6.79 -22.73
N VAL A 14 -50.82 5.82 -22.17
CA VAL A 14 -50.28 5.91 -20.81
C VAL A 14 -48.97 6.69 -20.86
N LEU A 15 -49.00 7.94 -20.41
CA LEU A 15 -47.79 8.74 -20.17
C LEU A 15 -47.11 8.22 -18.89
N HIS A 16 -45.99 7.52 -19.06
CA HIS A 16 -45.11 7.21 -17.93
C HIS A 16 -44.27 8.45 -17.62
N THR A 17 -44.65 9.20 -16.59
CA THR A 17 -43.80 10.26 -16.05
C THR A 17 -42.69 9.64 -15.22
N TYR A 18 -41.46 9.66 -15.72
CA TYR A 18 -40.29 9.31 -14.94
C TYR A 18 -39.98 10.48 -14.00
N ASN A 19 -40.27 10.32 -12.71
CA ASN A 19 -39.78 11.27 -11.71
C ASN A 19 -38.29 11.01 -11.51
N ALA A 20 -37.43 11.82 -12.14
CA ALA A 20 -36.04 11.89 -11.77
C ALA A 20 -35.96 12.63 -10.42
N ALA A 21 -35.80 11.88 -9.32
CA ALA A 21 -35.42 12.48 -8.06
C ALA A 21 -33.98 12.98 -8.19
N ALA A 22 -33.79 14.30 -8.15
CA ALA A 22 -32.46 14.87 -8.03
C ALA A 22 -31.86 14.35 -6.71
N THR A 23 -30.77 13.59 -6.81
CA THR A 23 -30.00 13.20 -5.64
C THR A 23 -29.16 14.39 -5.24
N GLU A 24 -29.33 14.89 -4.02
CA GLU A 24 -28.49 15.97 -3.51
C GLU A 24 -27.06 15.45 -3.34
N ILE A 25 -26.11 16.12 -4.00
CA ILE A 25 -24.69 15.88 -3.76
C ILE A 25 -24.33 16.63 -2.48
N ASN A 26 -24.14 15.88 -1.40
CA ASN A 26 -23.62 16.44 -0.17
C ASN A 26 -22.08 16.41 -0.22
N PHE A 27 -21.46 17.58 -0.35
CA PHE A 27 -20.02 17.70 -0.25
C PHE A 27 -19.62 17.68 1.21
N LYS A 28 -18.62 16.87 1.56
CA LYS A 28 -17.98 16.96 2.87
C LYS A 28 -17.27 18.30 3.00
N GLU A 29 -17.06 18.73 4.24
CA GLU A 29 -16.22 19.89 4.55
C GLU A 29 -14.85 19.78 3.86
N THR A 30 -14.32 20.92 3.45
CA THR A 30 -12.99 20.96 2.81
C THR A 30 -11.94 20.60 3.84
N GLN A 31 -11.00 19.73 3.46
CA GLN A 31 -9.87 19.33 4.29
C GLN A 31 -8.58 19.95 3.77
N THR A 32 -7.81 20.56 4.68
CA THR A 32 -6.43 20.96 4.38
C THR A 32 -5.53 19.73 4.34
N LEU A 33 -4.99 19.42 3.16
CA LEU A 33 -4.10 18.27 2.97
C LEU A 33 -2.64 18.57 3.29
N ILE A 34 -2.22 19.82 3.16
CA ILE A 34 -0.86 20.27 3.46
C ILE A 34 -0.96 21.66 4.10
N GLU A 35 -0.31 21.86 5.24
CA GLU A 35 -0.37 23.12 5.99
C GLU A 35 1.05 23.67 6.18
N GLY A 36 1.26 24.95 5.86
CA GLY A 36 2.53 25.65 6.10
C GLY A 36 3.72 25.22 5.23
N GLU A 37 3.49 24.39 4.21
CA GLU A 37 4.54 23.92 3.29
C GLU A 37 4.71 24.84 2.09
N ASP A 38 5.92 24.86 1.54
CA ASP A 38 6.21 25.47 0.25
C ASP A 38 5.83 24.50 -0.88
N VAL A 39 4.74 24.80 -1.59
CA VAL A 39 4.18 23.92 -2.63
C VAL A 39 4.25 24.63 -3.99
N GLN A 40 5.14 24.16 -4.86
CA GLN A 40 5.23 24.58 -6.26
C GLN A 40 4.32 23.74 -7.16
N THR A 41 4.48 22.42 -7.09
CA THR A 41 3.67 21.45 -7.83
C THR A 41 3.21 20.35 -6.91
N PHE A 42 2.07 19.74 -7.20
CA PHE A 42 1.56 18.60 -6.45
C PHE A 42 0.95 17.54 -7.37
N LEU A 43 0.94 16.30 -6.89
CA LEU A 43 0.29 15.15 -7.51
C LEU A 43 -0.53 14.42 -6.46
N LEU A 44 -1.74 14.01 -6.84
CA LEU A 44 -2.53 13.06 -6.07
C LEU A 44 -2.38 11.67 -6.68
N LYS A 45 -1.82 10.75 -5.92
CA LYS A 45 -1.60 9.36 -6.36
C LYS A 45 -1.56 8.45 -5.15
N ASP A 46 -2.20 7.30 -5.28
CA ASP A 46 -2.02 6.19 -4.35
C ASP A 46 -0.55 5.70 -4.45
N ILE A 47 0.25 6.06 -3.45
CA ILE A 47 1.65 5.66 -3.30
C ILE A 47 1.82 4.69 -2.14
N ASP A 48 0.81 4.01 -1.64
CA ASP A 48 1.06 2.93 -0.67
C ASP A 48 0.19 1.69 -0.92
N GLY A 49 -0.67 1.76 -1.95
CA GLY A 49 -1.53 0.69 -2.41
C GLY A 49 -2.81 0.54 -1.60
N ASP A 50 -3.17 1.54 -0.77
CA ASP A 50 -4.33 1.47 0.11
C ASP A 50 -5.66 1.91 -0.54
N HIS A 51 -5.63 2.19 -1.85
CA HIS A 51 -6.74 2.71 -2.65
C HIS A 51 -7.25 4.10 -2.25
N ARG A 52 -6.45 4.87 -1.51
CA ARG A 52 -6.67 6.29 -1.23
C ARG A 52 -5.59 7.12 -1.92
N LEU A 53 -5.92 8.37 -2.22
CA LEU A 53 -5.00 9.26 -2.91
C LEU A 53 -4.11 9.98 -1.90
N ASP A 54 -2.81 9.74 -1.96
CA ASP A 54 -1.81 10.47 -1.20
C ASP A 54 -1.42 11.76 -1.92
N VAL A 55 -0.70 12.63 -1.21
CA VAL A 55 -0.19 13.88 -1.78
C VAL A 55 1.31 13.81 -1.90
N ILE A 56 1.83 14.09 -3.08
CA ILE A 56 3.25 14.31 -3.36
C ILE A 56 3.39 15.76 -3.80
N TRP A 57 4.37 16.50 -3.27
CA TRP A 57 4.63 17.88 -3.70
C TRP A 57 6.11 18.17 -3.88
N GLN A 58 6.39 19.13 -4.75
CA GLN A 58 7.71 19.71 -4.93
C GLN A 58 7.77 21.09 -4.28
N THR A 59 8.83 21.36 -3.53
CA THR A 59 9.16 22.67 -2.94
C THR A 59 9.89 23.56 -3.96
N SER A 60 10.05 24.85 -3.66
CA SER A 60 10.73 25.80 -4.55
C SER A 60 12.24 25.55 -4.72
N ASP A 61 12.87 24.85 -3.77
CA ASP A 61 14.26 24.40 -3.87
C ASP A 61 14.41 23.05 -4.61
N GLY A 62 13.30 22.44 -5.02
CA GLY A 62 13.26 21.22 -5.82
C GLY A 62 13.17 19.92 -5.02
N GLU A 63 13.09 19.96 -3.69
CA GLU A 63 12.84 18.80 -2.85
C GLU A 63 11.45 18.20 -3.13
N LEU A 64 11.35 16.87 -3.17
CA LEU A 64 10.09 16.15 -3.27
C LEU A 64 9.69 15.61 -1.90
N LYS A 65 8.49 15.98 -1.43
CA LYS A 65 7.89 15.55 -0.16
C LYS A 65 6.56 14.84 -0.42
N TYR A 66 6.08 14.09 0.57
CA TYR A 66 4.79 13.38 0.47
C TYR A 66 4.06 13.31 1.81
N ARG A 67 2.76 13.08 1.75
CA ARG A 67 1.86 12.86 2.89
C ARG A 67 0.84 11.80 2.51
N LEU A 68 0.85 10.69 3.25
CA LEU A 68 -0.16 9.65 3.12
C LEU A 68 -1.49 10.15 3.69
N GLN A 69 -2.61 9.86 3.02
CA GLN A 69 -3.91 10.36 3.48
C GLN A 69 -4.45 9.62 4.71
N ASP A 70 -4.00 8.39 4.92
CA ASP A 70 -4.25 7.64 6.14
C ASP A 70 -2.91 7.07 6.59
N ASN A 71 -2.47 7.38 7.80
CA ASN A 71 -1.23 6.82 8.39
C ASN A 71 -1.38 5.32 8.73
N GLN A 72 -2.25 4.59 8.01
CA GLN A 72 -2.67 3.22 8.30
C GLN A 72 -2.69 2.32 7.06
N ALA A 73 -1.92 2.62 6.01
CA ALA A 73 -1.75 1.66 4.93
C ALA A 73 -1.28 0.31 5.50
N MET A 74 -2.17 -0.68 5.42
CA MET A 74 -1.95 -1.99 5.99
C MET A 74 -0.95 -2.72 5.12
N VAL A 75 0.32 -2.70 5.52
CA VAL A 75 1.31 -3.58 4.91
C VAL A 75 1.08 -4.98 5.42
N THR A 76 0.39 -5.78 4.63
CA THR A 76 0.36 -7.22 4.84
C THR A 76 1.53 -7.84 4.10
N PHE A 77 1.99 -9.01 4.56
CA PHE A 77 3.00 -9.77 3.81
C PHE A 77 2.57 -10.05 2.37
N ASP A 78 1.27 -10.23 2.16
CA ASP A 78 0.66 -10.42 0.85
C ASP A 78 0.90 -9.23 -0.10
N SER A 79 0.97 -7.99 0.41
CA SER A 79 1.26 -6.81 -0.42
C SER A 79 2.72 -6.75 -0.87
N LEU A 80 3.62 -7.44 -0.17
CA LEU A 80 5.02 -7.59 -0.54
C LEU A 80 5.27 -8.82 -1.41
N ALA A 81 4.34 -9.76 -1.52
CA ALA A 81 4.54 -10.98 -2.32
C ALA A 81 4.95 -10.66 -3.77
N GLY A 82 5.97 -11.36 -4.27
CA GLY A 82 6.51 -11.17 -5.62
C GLY A 82 7.47 -9.99 -5.78
N THR A 83 7.80 -9.27 -4.71
CA THR A 83 8.71 -8.12 -4.75
C THR A 83 10.14 -8.49 -4.36
N LYS A 84 11.10 -7.72 -4.88
CA LYS A 84 12.52 -7.84 -4.55
C LYS A 84 13.05 -6.50 -4.05
N TRP A 85 13.97 -6.51 -3.10
CA TRP A 85 14.48 -5.32 -2.45
C TRP A 85 15.97 -5.44 -2.16
N ARG A 86 16.67 -4.31 -2.18
CA ARG A 86 18.01 -4.16 -1.61
C ARG A 86 17.88 -3.41 -0.30
N MET A 87 18.13 -4.09 0.81
CA MET A 87 18.19 -3.51 2.14
C MET A 87 19.62 -3.12 2.48
N THR A 88 19.79 -1.89 2.93
CA THR A 88 21.06 -1.33 3.40
C THR A 88 20.87 -0.87 4.83
N TYR A 89 21.73 -1.35 5.72
CA TYR A 89 21.78 -0.87 7.10
C TYR A 89 22.38 0.55 7.15
N ASP A 90 21.72 1.47 7.86
CA ASP A 90 22.02 2.90 7.74
C ASP A 90 23.37 3.30 8.36
N GLN A 91 23.82 2.60 9.41
CA GLN A 91 25.08 2.94 10.10
C GLN A 91 26.28 2.17 9.53
N SER A 92 26.10 0.87 9.34
CA SER A 92 27.15 -0.07 8.92
C SER A 92 27.32 -0.15 7.40
N GLY A 93 26.31 0.28 6.63
CA GLY A 93 26.28 0.18 5.18
C GLY A 93 26.21 -1.28 4.68
N TYR A 94 25.88 -2.24 5.56
CA TYR A 94 25.76 -3.63 5.14
C TYR A 94 24.54 -3.83 4.26
N ASP A 95 24.76 -4.48 3.12
CA ASP A 95 23.70 -4.81 2.18
C ASP A 95 23.20 -6.24 2.34
N LYS A 96 21.90 -6.41 2.18
CA LYS A 96 21.20 -7.69 2.03
C LYS A 96 20.16 -7.56 0.92
N LYS A 97 19.81 -8.67 0.27
CA LYS A 97 18.70 -8.71 -0.69
C LYS A 97 17.51 -9.41 -0.05
N LEU A 98 16.32 -8.85 -0.20
CA LEU A 98 15.08 -9.44 0.29
C LEU A 98 14.24 -9.81 -0.92
N ASN A 99 13.81 -11.06 -0.99
CA ASN A 99 12.85 -11.54 -1.98
C ASN A 99 11.62 -12.04 -1.23
N PHE A 100 10.47 -11.46 -1.51
CA PHE A 100 9.19 -11.90 -0.98
C PHE A 100 8.47 -12.73 -2.04
N PHE A 101 7.89 -13.85 -1.62
CA PHE A 101 7.11 -14.79 -2.42
C PHE A 101 5.70 -14.89 -1.83
N THR A 102 4.78 -15.48 -2.58
CA THR A 102 3.38 -15.66 -2.11
C THR A 102 3.28 -16.54 -0.87
N ASP A 103 4.23 -17.43 -0.66
CA ASP A 103 4.25 -18.43 0.41
C ASP A 103 5.41 -18.24 1.41
N GLY A 104 6.14 -17.13 1.32
CA GLY A 104 7.28 -16.86 2.21
C GLY A 104 8.24 -15.84 1.65
N GLY A 105 9.50 -15.91 2.04
CA GLY A 105 10.52 -14.99 1.55
C GLY A 105 11.92 -15.47 1.87
N VAL A 106 12.92 -14.79 1.31
CA VAL A 106 14.33 -15.08 1.52
C VAL A 106 15.08 -13.78 1.72
N ILE A 107 15.98 -13.77 2.69
CA ILE A 107 17.03 -12.76 2.83
C ILE A 107 18.34 -13.38 2.39
N GLU A 108 19.02 -12.74 1.45
CA GLU A 108 20.38 -13.09 1.01
C GLU A 108 21.37 -12.10 1.62
N ASP A 109 22.41 -12.61 2.28
CA ASP A 109 23.50 -11.76 2.79
C ASP A 109 24.57 -11.47 1.74
N ARG A 110 25.54 -10.62 2.07
CA ARG A 110 26.67 -10.28 1.20
C ARG A 110 27.54 -11.48 0.77
N SER A 111 27.45 -12.60 1.49
CA SER A 111 28.19 -13.83 1.21
C SER A 111 27.38 -14.79 0.32
N ASN A 112 26.21 -14.35 -0.15
CA ASN A 112 25.23 -15.14 -0.89
C ASN A 112 24.63 -16.30 -0.09
N TYR A 113 24.68 -16.26 1.25
CA TYR A 113 23.91 -17.17 2.07
C TYR A 113 22.46 -16.70 2.11
N GLN A 114 21.56 -17.65 1.86
CA GLN A 114 20.12 -17.42 1.83
C GLN A 114 19.48 -17.96 3.10
N PHE A 115 18.60 -17.16 3.68
CA PHE A 115 17.88 -17.46 4.91
C PHE A 115 16.40 -17.26 4.67
N ASN A 116 15.59 -18.28 4.95
CA ASN A 116 14.15 -18.17 4.81
C ASN A 116 13.59 -17.16 5.81
N ILE A 117 12.69 -16.32 5.33
CA ILE A 117 11.84 -15.48 6.14
C ILE A 117 10.77 -16.37 6.77
N VAL A 118 10.69 -16.36 8.08
CA VAL A 118 9.75 -17.13 8.91
C VAL A 118 9.14 -16.23 9.99
N ASP A 119 8.12 -16.74 10.68
CA ASP A 119 7.44 -16.06 11.80
C ASP A 119 6.98 -14.63 11.46
N VAL A 120 6.33 -14.51 10.30
CA VAL A 120 5.82 -13.23 9.82
C VAL A 120 4.60 -12.86 10.66
N THR A 121 4.68 -11.72 11.33
CA THR A 121 3.62 -11.17 12.17
C THR A 121 3.30 -9.75 11.71
N VAL A 122 2.02 -9.39 11.74
CA VAL A 122 1.57 -8.01 11.53
C VAL A 122 0.90 -7.58 12.83
N THR A 123 1.41 -6.53 13.46
CA THR A 123 0.81 -6.01 14.70
C THR A 123 -0.45 -5.20 14.39
N GLU A 124 -1.26 -4.92 15.41
CA GLU A 124 -2.43 -4.03 15.31
C GLU A 124 -2.08 -2.60 14.86
N LEU A 125 -0.80 -2.24 14.86
CA LEU A 125 -0.26 -0.97 14.36
C LEU A 125 0.28 -1.09 12.92
N ASN A 126 -0.05 -2.16 12.18
CA ASN A 126 0.43 -2.47 10.82
C ASN A 126 1.95 -2.56 10.71
N GLN A 127 2.63 -2.88 11.80
CA GLN A 127 4.07 -3.11 11.77
C GLN A 127 4.30 -4.57 11.39
N LEU A 128 4.77 -4.77 10.16
CA LEU A 128 5.25 -6.06 9.71
C LEU A 128 6.53 -6.41 10.47
N SER A 129 6.55 -7.56 11.12
CA SER A 129 7.76 -8.13 11.71
C SER A 129 7.99 -9.52 11.14
N PHE A 130 9.24 -9.84 10.87
CA PHE A 130 9.62 -11.15 10.38
C PHE A 130 11.02 -11.50 10.86
N CYS A 131 11.40 -12.77 10.72
CA CYS A 131 12.70 -13.21 11.16
C CYS A 131 13.31 -14.24 10.22
N THR A 132 14.58 -14.59 10.43
CA THR A 132 15.22 -15.69 9.70
C THR A 132 15.85 -16.72 10.64
N ASP A 133 15.86 -17.98 10.18
CA ASP A 133 16.55 -19.09 10.87
C ASP A 133 18.07 -19.07 10.62
N PHE A 134 18.84 -19.70 11.51
CA PHE A 134 20.28 -19.96 11.30
C PHE A 134 20.49 -21.42 10.86
N SER A 135 21.31 -21.61 9.83
CA SER A 135 21.36 -22.81 8.97
C SER A 135 22.05 -24.06 9.56
N THR A 136 22.17 -24.23 10.88
CA THR A 136 22.87 -25.41 11.44
C THR A 136 22.15 -26.04 12.63
N GLY A 137 21.22 -26.96 12.35
CA GLY A 137 20.85 -28.04 13.29
C GLY A 137 19.36 -28.22 13.56
N LEU A 138 18.96 -29.49 13.66
CA LEU A 138 17.60 -30.03 13.74
C LEU A 138 16.80 -29.70 15.03
N ASN A 139 17.09 -28.59 15.71
CA ASN A 139 16.32 -28.14 16.87
C ASN A 139 15.80 -26.71 16.64
N ARG A 140 14.53 -26.66 16.19
CA ARG A 140 13.84 -25.52 15.57
C ARG A 140 13.34 -24.48 16.58
N THR A 141 14.26 -23.68 17.13
CA THR A 141 13.90 -22.41 17.80
C THR A 141 15.04 -21.41 17.67
N ARG A 142 14.90 -20.13 17.31
CA ARG A 142 13.76 -19.25 16.96
C ARG A 142 14.42 -17.99 16.38
N CYS A 143 13.96 -17.45 15.25
CA CYS A 143 14.11 -16.03 14.88
C CYS A 143 15.37 -15.31 15.38
N ASN A 144 16.56 -15.62 14.85
CA ASN A 144 17.80 -15.05 15.37
C ASN A 144 18.02 -13.62 14.85
N TRP A 145 17.75 -13.39 13.57
CA TRP A 145 17.60 -12.04 13.03
C TRP A 145 16.13 -11.69 13.00
N LYS A 146 15.77 -10.60 13.65
CA LYS A 146 14.40 -10.11 13.77
C LYS A 146 14.35 -8.73 13.17
N TYR A 147 13.45 -8.56 12.22
CA TYR A 147 13.27 -7.34 11.48
C TYR A 147 11.89 -6.81 11.80
N GLN A 148 11.84 -5.55 12.19
CA GLN A 148 10.59 -4.82 12.35
C GLN A 148 10.55 -3.75 11.27
N VAL A 149 9.59 -3.86 10.36
CA VAL A 149 9.31 -2.85 9.36
C VAL A 149 8.53 -1.72 10.04
N THR A 150 9.03 -0.51 9.90
CA THR A 150 8.45 0.70 10.50
C THR A 150 7.75 1.57 9.46
N GLU A 151 8.11 1.43 8.18
CA GLU A 151 7.54 2.20 7.08
C GLU A 151 7.62 1.38 5.79
N VAL A 152 6.58 1.41 4.97
CA VAL A 152 6.58 0.86 3.61
C VAL A 152 5.91 1.85 2.68
N LEU A 153 6.61 2.13 1.58
CA LEU A 153 6.22 2.93 0.43
C LEU A 153 6.37 2.03 -0.81
N PRO A 154 5.93 2.44 -2.03
CA PRO A 154 5.88 1.55 -3.19
C PRO A 154 7.26 1.05 -3.59
N ASN A 155 8.28 1.88 -3.33
CA ASN A 155 9.66 1.68 -3.75
C ASN A 155 10.67 1.77 -2.60
N MET A 156 10.21 1.96 -1.36
CA MET A 156 11.07 2.04 -0.18
C MET A 156 10.41 1.35 1.02
N MET A 157 11.17 0.60 1.79
CA MET A 157 10.79 0.16 3.14
C MET A 157 11.84 0.63 4.12
N LYS A 158 11.43 0.94 5.34
CA LYS A 158 12.35 1.17 6.46
C LYS A 158 12.02 0.25 7.60
N GLY A 159 13.02 -0.01 8.42
CA GLY A 159 12.80 -0.74 9.65
C GLY A 159 14.01 -0.77 10.55
N VAL A 160 13.93 -1.66 11.53
CA VAL A 160 14.95 -1.86 12.56
C VAL A 160 15.29 -3.35 12.63
N ASP A 161 16.58 -3.67 12.69
CA ASP A 161 17.04 -4.99 13.13
C ASP A 161 16.98 -5.01 14.66
N GLN A 162 16.04 -5.77 15.22
CA GLN A 162 15.80 -5.79 16.66
C GLN A 162 16.94 -6.44 17.45
N ARG A 163 17.90 -7.11 16.80
CA ARG A 163 19.08 -7.68 17.46
C ARG A 163 20.17 -6.62 17.67
N THR A 164 20.39 -5.76 16.68
CA THR A 164 21.44 -4.73 16.75
C THR A 164 20.91 -3.36 17.16
N GLY A 165 19.60 -3.14 17.03
CA GLY A 165 18.95 -1.83 17.17
C GLY A 165 19.21 -0.89 15.99
N GLU A 166 19.88 -1.37 14.94
CA GLU A 166 20.25 -0.57 13.78
C GLU A 166 19.07 -0.42 12.82
N THR A 167 18.89 0.80 12.32
CA THR A 167 17.90 1.08 11.28
C THR A 167 18.41 0.65 9.92
N TRP A 168 17.49 0.33 9.03
CA TRP A 168 17.79 -0.04 7.66
C TRP A 168 16.78 0.58 6.70
N THR A 169 17.24 0.82 5.48
CA THR A 169 16.42 1.28 4.37
C THR A 169 16.52 0.25 3.24
N ALA A 170 15.37 -0.18 2.71
CA ALA A 170 15.29 -1.11 1.60
C ALA A 170 14.63 -0.49 0.38
N TYR A 171 15.30 -0.51 -0.77
CA TYR A 171 14.75 0.00 -2.03
C TYR A 171 14.27 -1.14 -2.91
N LYS A 172 13.08 -0.96 -3.50
CA LYS A 172 12.49 -1.96 -4.39
C LYS A 172 13.34 -2.08 -5.64
N LEU A 173 13.70 -3.31 -5.98
CA LEU A 173 14.37 -3.63 -7.22
C LEU A 173 13.30 -3.75 -8.31
N ILE A 174 13.38 -2.88 -9.31
CA ILE A 174 12.54 -2.96 -10.49
C ILE A 174 13.10 -4.10 -11.36
N ASN A 175 12.29 -5.12 -11.59
CA ASN A 175 12.55 -6.10 -12.65
C ASN A 175 11.88 -5.64 -13.94
#